data_AF-A0A2V9SJ11-F1
#
_entry.id   AF-A0A2V9SJ11-F1
#
_cell.length_a   1.000
_cell.length_b   1.000
_cell.length_c   1.000
_cell.angle_alpha   90.00
_cell.angle_beta   90.00
_cell.angle_gamma   90.00
#
_symmetry.space_group_name_H-M   'P 1'
#
loop_
_entity.id
_entity.type
_entity.pdbx_description
1 polymer ?
#
loop_
_entity_poly.entity_id
_entity_poly.type
_entity_poly.pdbx_seq_one_letter_code
_entity_poly.pdbx_strand_id
1 'polypeptide(L)'
;MHSSIWLWLCFLVLLSWGALGLFQKLAMKHISAETALLWAAAGFMVLQPLLWPNTSILDYSARSLGWALVNGVFNGLGLLSLMAAMRRGGKASIVEPLSALYPVFVVLLAPTLLHESIKPLHGIGIACAVIGGMLLSVETVPTNGHT
;
A
#
# COMPACT_ATOMS: atom_id res chain seq x y z
N MET A 1 4.88 -3.97 30.58
CA MET A 1 4.11 -4.39 29.39
C MET A 1 4.22 -3.26 28.37
N HIS A 2 5.01 -3.43 27.32
CA HIS A 2 5.13 -2.42 26.26
C HIS A 2 3.73 -2.11 25.72
N SER A 3 3.35 -0.84 25.73
CA SER A 3 2.02 -0.37 25.30
C SER A 3 1.67 -0.96 23.94
N SER A 4 0.52 -1.62 23.83
CA SER A 4 -0.03 -2.21 22.59
C SER A 4 -0.42 -1.15 21.54
N ILE A 5 0.07 0.09 21.66
CA ILE A 5 -0.20 1.20 20.74
C ILE A 5 0.18 0.83 19.30
N TRP A 6 1.22 0.03 19.10
CA TRP A 6 1.64 -0.42 17.78
C TRP A 6 0.56 -1.26 17.09
N LEU A 7 -0.20 -2.08 17.82
CA LEU A 7 -1.33 -2.84 17.27
C LEU A 7 -2.45 -1.91 16.83
N TRP A 8 -2.77 -0.89 17.65
CA TRP A 8 -3.78 0.10 17.30
C TRP A 8 -3.42 0.90 16.05
N LEU A 9 -2.13 1.24 15.88
CA LEU A 9 -1.64 1.87 14.66
C LEU A 9 -1.79 0.95 13.44
N CYS A 10 -1.57 -0.37 13.58
CA CYS A 10 -1.83 -1.33 12.50
C CYS A 10 -3.31 -1.36 12.10
N PHE A 11 -4.24 -1.31 13.06
CA PHE A 11 -5.68 -1.21 12.77
C PHE A 11 -6.02 0.10 12.04
N LEU A 12 -5.42 1.22 12.45
CA LEU A 12 -5.60 2.49 11.78
C LEU A 12 -5.09 2.43 10.33
N VAL A 13 -3.92 1.83 10.11
CA VAL A 13 -3.37 1.58 8.76
C VAL A 13 -4.35 0.76 7.92
N LEU A 14 -4.88 -0.34 8.46
CA LEU A 14 -5.85 -1.19 7.76
C LEU A 14 -7.09 -0.39 7.32
N LEU A 15 -7.65 0.43 8.21
CA LEU A 15 -8.81 1.26 7.92
C LEU A 15 -8.49 2.35 6.90
N SER A 16 -7.38 3.05 7.07
CA SER A 16 -6.95 4.13 6.17
C SER A 16 -6.65 3.63 4.77
N TRP A 17 -5.90 2.52 4.64
CA TRP A 17 -5.58 1.92 3.34
C TRP A 17 -6.79 1.23 2.70
N GLY A 18 -7.67 0.63 3.49
CA GLY A 18 -8.94 0.10 2.98
C GLY A 18 -9.85 1.20 2.40
N ALA A 19 -9.97 2.34 3.09
CA ALA A 19 -10.70 3.49 2.59
C ALA A 19 -10.02 4.14 1.36
N LEU A 20 -8.69 4.20 1.38
CA LEU A 20 -7.88 4.75 0.29
C LEU A 20 -8.22 4.07 -1.06
N GLY A 21 -8.28 2.74 -1.11
CA GLY A 21 -8.59 2.02 -2.36
C GLY A 21 -9.96 2.33 -2.94
N LEU A 22 -10.95 2.58 -2.08
CA LEU A 22 -12.28 3.03 -2.51
C LEU A 22 -12.21 4.43 -3.15
N PHE A 23 -11.55 5.37 -2.50
CA PHE A 23 -11.38 6.72 -3.02
C PHE A 23 -10.55 6.75 -4.31
N GLN A 24 -9.51 5.93 -4.42
CA GLN A 24 -8.72 5.77 -5.65
C GLN A 24 -9.59 5.27 -6.80
N LYS A 25 -10.39 4.22 -6.57
CA LYS A 25 -11.32 3.70 -7.59
C LYS A 25 -12.30 4.78 -8.05
N LEU A 26 -12.85 5.56 -7.12
CA LEU A 26 -13.76 6.68 -7.43
C LEU A 26 -13.04 7.78 -8.22
N ALA A 27 -11.82 8.15 -7.83
CA ALA A 27 -11.01 9.14 -8.54
C ALA A 27 -10.70 8.70 -9.97
N MET A 28 -10.34 7.43 -10.19
CA MET A 28 -10.00 6.89 -11.51
C MET A 28 -11.14 6.89 -12.52
N LYS A 29 -12.39 7.07 -12.07
CA LYS A 29 -13.54 7.28 -12.96
C LYS A 29 -13.51 8.65 -13.66
N HIS A 30 -12.89 9.65 -13.03
CA HIS A 30 -13.00 11.05 -13.45
C HIS A 30 -11.66 11.68 -13.86
N ILE A 31 -10.54 11.20 -13.32
CA ILE A 31 -9.22 11.79 -13.56
C ILE A 31 -8.16 10.74 -13.90
N SER A 32 -7.05 11.19 -14.51
CA SER A 32 -5.91 10.34 -14.83
C SER A 32 -5.13 9.93 -13.57
N ALA A 33 -4.39 8.82 -13.65
CA ALA A 33 -3.60 8.31 -12.53
C ALA A 33 -2.49 9.30 -12.12
N GLU A 34 -1.89 9.97 -13.10
CA GLU A 34 -0.84 10.98 -12.89
C GLU A 34 -1.41 12.19 -12.13
N THR A 35 -2.58 12.66 -12.56
CA THR A 35 -3.24 13.82 -11.94
C THR A 35 -3.65 13.50 -10.51
N ALA A 36 -4.20 12.31 -10.29
CA ALA A 36 -4.63 11.89 -8.97
C ALA A 36 -3.45 11.67 -8.01
N LEU A 37 -2.30 11.21 -8.50
CA LEU A 37 -1.07 11.11 -7.72
C LEU A 37 -0.56 12.49 -7.28
N LEU A 38 -0.61 13.49 -8.17
CA LEU A 38 -0.24 14.87 -7.82
C LEU A 38 -1.17 15.43 -6.72
N TRP A 39 -2.47 15.18 -6.82
CA TRP A 39 -3.43 15.57 -5.78
C TRP A 39 -3.27 14.78 -4.49
N ALA A 40 -2.88 13.51 -4.54
CA ALA A 40 -2.53 12.73 -3.36
C ALA A 40 -1.30 13.32 -2.65
N ALA A 41 -0.27 13.70 -3.40
CA ALA A 41 0.91 14.38 -2.86
C ALA A 41 0.54 15.73 -2.21
N ALA A 42 -0.33 16.52 -2.84
CA ALA A 42 -0.86 17.75 -2.24
C ALA A 42 -1.61 17.46 -0.92
N GLY A 43 -2.42 16.40 -0.87
CA GLY A 43 -3.10 15.95 0.34
C GLY A 43 -2.13 15.63 1.48
N PHE A 44 -1.01 14.94 1.18
CA PHE A 44 0.04 14.69 2.16
C PHE A 44 0.68 15.99 2.66
N MET A 45 0.98 16.93 1.76
CA MET A 45 1.59 18.22 2.12
C MET A 45 0.68 19.08 3.00
N VAL A 46 -0.63 19.03 2.80
CA VAL A 46 -1.60 19.74 3.65
C VAL A 46 -1.77 19.04 5.01
N LEU A 47 -1.81 17.71 5.04
CA LEU A 47 -2.04 16.95 6.27
C LEU A 47 -0.91 17.11 7.31
N GLN A 48 0.34 17.17 6.83
CA GLN A 48 1.55 17.25 7.68
C GLN A 48 1.54 18.42 8.68
N PRO A 49 1.40 19.70 8.27
CA PRO A 49 1.37 20.83 9.21
C PRO A 49 0.12 20.86 10.09
N LEU A 50 -1.00 20.25 9.66
CA LEU A 50 -2.22 20.17 10.48
C LEU A 50 -2.02 19.25 11.69
N LEU A 51 -1.33 18.12 11.50
CA LEU A 51 -1.08 17.16 12.56
C LEU A 51 0.17 17.51 13.39
N TRP A 52 1.18 18.10 12.75
CA TRP A 52 2.45 18.43 13.38
C TRP A 52 2.99 19.81 12.98
N PRO A 53 2.39 20.90 13.48
CA PRO A 53 2.70 22.26 13.05
C PRO A 53 4.14 22.72 13.36
N ASN A 54 4.80 22.11 14.34
CA ASN A 54 6.12 22.54 14.84
C ASN A 54 7.26 21.56 14.49
N THR A 55 7.08 20.71 13.48
CA THR A 55 8.12 19.74 13.11
C THR A 55 9.15 20.38 12.18
N SER A 56 10.42 20.30 12.57
CA SER A 56 11.51 20.65 11.67
C SER A 56 11.72 19.55 10.63
N ILE A 57 11.71 19.92 9.36
CA ILE A 57 11.82 18.99 8.23
C ILE A 57 13.26 18.84 7.70
N LEU A 58 14.18 19.72 8.11
CA LEU A 58 15.56 19.77 7.59
C LEU A 58 16.64 19.51 8.66
N ASP A 59 16.27 19.38 9.93
CA ASP A 59 17.22 19.14 11.04
C ASP A 59 17.75 17.68 11.09
N TYR A 60 17.58 16.93 10.00
CA TYR A 60 17.98 15.54 9.88
C TYR A 60 19.19 15.38 8.96
N SER A 61 19.96 14.32 9.19
CA SER A 61 21.11 14.00 8.33
C SER A 61 20.70 13.79 6.86
N ALA A 62 21.58 14.14 5.92
CA ALA A 62 21.35 13.89 4.49
C ALA A 62 21.08 12.41 4.18
N ARG A 63 21.68 11.48 4.95
CA ARG A 63 21.44 10.04 4.81
C ARG A 63 20.02 9.64 5.18
N SER A 64 19.49 10.13 6.30
CA SER A 64 18.10 9.85 6.71
C SER A 64 17.09 10.45 5.75
N LEU A 65 17.35 11.66 5.26
CA LEU A 65 16.51 12.29 4.22
C LEU A 65 16.59 11.51 2.90
N GLY A 66 17.76 10.98 2.55
CA GLY A 66 17.94 10.10 1.39
C GLY A 66 17.07 8.84 1.48
N TRP A 67 17.03 8.16 2.63
CA TRP A 67 16.15 7.01 2.83
C TRP A 67 14.66 7.38 2.76
N ALA A 68 14.26 8.50 3.36
CA ALA A 68 12.89 8.99 3.26
C ALA A 68 12.49 9.32 1.82
N LEU A 69 13.41 9.90 1.03
CA LEU A 69 13.19 10.18 -0.39
C LEU A 69 13.02 8.91 -1.21
N VAL A 70 13.89 7.91 -1.01
CA VAL A 70 13.77 6.62 -1.69
C VAL A 70 12.44 5.95 -1.37
N ASN A 71 12.03 5.95 -0.10
CA ASN A 71 10.71 5.48 0.31
C ASN A 71 9.58 6.23 -0.42
N GLY A 72 9.66 7.56 -0.50
CA GLY A 72 8.68 8.39 -1.22
C GLY A 72 8.59 8.05 -2.71
N VAL A 73 9.72 7.81 -3.38
CA VAL A 73 9.77 7.41 -4.79
C VAL A 73 9.06 6.07 -5.00
N PHE A 74 9.40 5.04 -4.22
CA PHE A 74 8.75 3.74 -4.35
C PHE A 74 7.26 3.79 -4.00
N ASN A 75 6.87 4.55 -2.97
CA ASN A 75 5.47 4.74 -2.62
C ASN A 75 4.69 5.44 -3.75
N GLY A 76 5.26 6.48 -4.35
CA GLY A 76 4.66 7.18 -5.49
C GLY A 76 4.52 6.28 -6.72
N LEU A 77 5.55 5.49 -7.04
CA LEU A 77 5.51 4.50 -8.13
C LEU A 77 4.47 3.41 -7.89
N GLY A 78 4.38 2.90 -6.66
CA GLY A 78 3.37 1.91 -6.26
C GLY A 78 1.95 2.46 -6.42
N LEU A 79 1.71 3.66 -5.88
CA LEU A 79 0.42 4.34 -5.97
C LEU A 79 0.03 4.64 -7.43
N LEU A 80 0.96 5.12 -8.26
CA LEU A 80 0.73 5.34 -9.68
C LEU A 80 0.33 4.04 -10.40
N SER A 81 1.07 2.96 -10.15
CA SER A 81 0.84 1.66 -10.78
C SER A 81 -0.51 1.07 -10.38
N LEU A 82 -0.85 1.17 -9.08
CA LEU A 82 -2.13 0.74 -8.52
C LEU A 82 -3.30 1.48 -9.17
N MET A 83 -3.21 2.80 -9.24
CA MET A 83 -4.24 3.65 -9.82
C MET A 83 -4.36 3.44 -11.34
N ALA A 84 -3.24 3.26 -12.04
CA ALA A 84 -3.23 2.90 -13.46
C ALA A 84 -3.89 1.53 -13.72
N ALA A 85 -3.66 0.54 -12.85
CA ALA A 85 -4.31 -0.77 -12.94
C ALA A 85 -5.83 -0.66 -12.75
N MET A 86 -6.28 0.12 -11.75
CA MET A 86 -7.71 0.38 -11.54
C MET A 86 -8.35 1.11 -12.73
N ARG A 87 -7.65 2.10 -13.29
CA ARG A 87 -8.12 2.86 -14.46
C ARG A 87 -8.25 1.98 -15.71
N ARG A 88 -7.42 0.95 -15.86
CA ARG A 88 -7.49 -0.04 -16.95
C ARG A 88 -8.61 -1.08 -16.77
N GLY A 89 -9.51 -0.88 -15.81
CA GLY A 89 -10.65 -1.76 -15.57
C GLY A 89 -10.43 -2.78 -14.44
N GLY A 90 -9.27 -2.75 -13.78
CA GLY A 90 -9.03 -3.59 -12.62
C GLY A 90 -9.99 -3.23 -11.47
N LYS A 91 -10.71 -4.22 -10.94
CA LYS A 91 -11.55 -3.99 -9.75
C LYS A 91 -10.65 -3.78 -8.54
N ALA A 92 -10.94 -2.74 -7.74
CA ALA A 92 -10.20 -2.51 -6.49
C ALA A 92 -10.21 -3.74 -5.55
N SER A 93 -11.28 -4.56 -5.59
CA SER A 93 -11.36 -5.82 -4.84
C SER A 93 -10.34 -6.89 -5.22
N ILE A 94 -9.68 -6.75 -6.38
CA ILE A 94 -8.63 -7.65 -6.87
C ILE A 94 -7.27 -6.95 -6.80
N VAL A 95 -7.22 -5.73 -7.31
CA VAL A 95 -5.99 -4.95 -7.43
C VAL A 95 -5.39 -4.66 -6.05
N GLU A 96 -6.22 -4.35 -5.05
CA GLU A 96 -5.75 -4.08 -3.68
C GLU A 96 -5.20 -5.34 -2.99
N PRO A 97 -5.93 -6.49 -2.90
CA PRO A 97 -5.37 -7.68 -2.25
C PRO A 97 -4.16 -8.25 -2.97
N LEU A 98 -4.13 -8.21 -4.30
CA LEU A 98 -2.99 -8.68 -5.08
C LEU A 98 -1.74 -7.81 -4.83
N SER A 99 -1.92 -6.50 -4.77
CA SER A 99 -0.82 -5.56 -4.47
C SER A 99 -0.35 -5.68 -3.01
N ALA A 100 -1.24 -6.04 -2.08
CA ALA A 100 -0.91 -6.29 -0.68
C ALA A 100 -0.02 -7.53 -0.46
N LEU A 101 0.26 -8.33 -1.50
CA LEU A 101 1.20 -9.46 -1.47
C LEU A 101 2.68 -9.04 -1.56
N TYR A 102 3.00 -7.75 -1.48
CA TYR A 102 4.39 -7.27 -1.39
C TYR A 102 5.25 -7.93 -0.28
N PRO A 103 4.73 -8.46 0.84
CA PRO A 103 5.55 -9.20 1.81
C PRO A 103 6.25 -10.42 1.23
N VAL A 104 5.70 -11.03 0.16
CA VAL A 104 6.37 -12.12 -0.59
C VAL A 104 7.72 -11.64 -1.09
N PHE A 105 7.77 -10.44 -1.68
CA PHE A 105 8.98 -9.86 -2.24
C PHE A 105 10.02 -9.57 -1.13
N VAL A 106 9.58 -9.01 -0.01
CA VAL A 106 10.43 -8.75 1.16
C VAL A 106 11.06 -10.05 1.66
N VAL A 107 10.28 -11.11 1.78
CA VAL A 107 10.80 -12.39 2.28
C VAL A 107 11.74 -13.03 1.27
N LEU A 108 11.46 -12.99 -0.03
CA LEU A 108 12.39 -13.52 -1.03
C LEU A 108 13.73 -12.78 -1.01
N LEU A 109 13.71 -11.48 -0.72
CA LEU A 109 14.89 -10.63 -0.67
C LEU A 109 15.63 -10.66 0.67
N ALA A 110 14.94 -10.93 1.78
CA ALA A 110 15.51 -10.89 3.13
C ALA A 110 16.83 -11.69 3.31
N PRO A 111 17.00 -12.91 2.75
CA PRO A 111 18.25 -13.66 2.88
C PRO A 111 19.40 -12.98 2.15
N THR A 112 19.10 -12.30 1.03
CA THR A 112 20.10 -11.68 0.15
C THR A 112 20.51 -10.29 0.60
N LEU A 113 19.57 -9.49 1.11
CA LEU A 113 19.78 -8.09 1.47
C LEU A 113 20.02 -7.90 2.98
N LEU A 114 19.29 -8.64 3.82
CA LEU A 114 19.37 -8.52 5.27
C LEU A 114 20.27 -9.60 5.90
N HIS A 115 20.72 -10.59 5.12
CA HIS A 115 21.47 -11.75 5.61
C HIS A 115 20.73 -12.51 6.73
N GLU A 116 19.41 -12.49 6.70
CA GLU A 116 18.56 -13.13 7.71
C GLU A 116 18.17 -14.55 7.28
N SER A 117 18.29 -15.50 8.23
CA SER A 117 17.85 -16.87 8.04
C SER A 117 16.33 -16.96 8.13
N ILE A 118 15.67 -17.29 7.02
CA ILE A 118 14.21 -17.47 6.99
C ILE A 118 13.83 -18.78 7.67
N LYS A 119 13.01 -18.67 8.72
CA LYS A 119 12.39 -19.84 9.35
C LYS A 119 11.36 -20.45 8.39
N PRO A 120 11.26 -21.78 8.28
CA PRO A 120 10.27 -22.46 7.42
C PRO A 120 8.83 -21.99 7.66
N LEU A 121 8.50 -21.61 8.90
CA LEU A 121 7.20 -21.10 9.29
C LEU A 121 6.82 -19.79 8.58
N HIS A 122 7.79 -18.91 8.29
CA HIS A 122 7.52 -17.69 7.51
C HIS A 122 7.11 -18.04 6.07
N GLY A 123 7.73 -19.06 5.48
CA GLY A 123 7.36 -19.58 4.16
C GLY A 123 5.90 -20.05 4.10
N ILE A 124 5.45 -20.76 5.14
CA ILE A 124 4.05 -21.22 5.26
C ILE A 124 3.11 -20.02 5.38
N GLY A 125 3.42 -19.04 6.23
CA GLY A 125 2.60 -17.84 6.39
C GLY A 125 2.44 -17.05 5.08
N ILE A 126 3.50 -16.97 4.29
CA ILE A 126 3.48 -16.32 2.97
C ILE A 126 2.65 -17.12 1.98
N ALA A 127 2.81 -18.45 1.94
CA ALA A 127 1.99 -19.29 1.08
C ALA A 127 0.50 -19.11 1.41
N CYS A 128 0.14 -19.09 2.70
CA CYS A 128 -1.23 -18.78 3.14
C CYS A 128 -1.67 -17.38 2.73
N ALA A 129 -0.83 -16.36 2.88
CA ALA A 129 -1.15 -14.98 2.48
C ALA A 129 -1.38 -14.86 0.97
N VAL A 130 -0.53 -15.49 0.16
CA VAL A 130 -0.68 -15.54 -1.31
C VAL A 130 -1.98 -16.22 -1.69
N ILE A 131 -2.27 -17.40 -1.12
CA ILE A 131 -3.52 -18.12 -1.37
C ILE A 131 -4.71 -17.26 -0.95
N GLY A 132 -4.66 -16.62 0.22
CA GLY A 132 -5.71 -15.71 0.69
C GLY A 132 -5.93 -14.52 -0.25
N GLY A 133 -4.85 -13.87 -0.69
CA GLY A 133 -4.90 -12.78 -1.65
C GLY A 133 -5.47 -13.21 -3.01
N MET A 134 -5.11 -14.41 -3.48
CA MET A 134 -5.67 -15.01 -4.69
C MET A 134 -7.17 -15.28 -4.53
N LEU A 135 -7.60 -15.88 -3.41
CA LEU A 135 -9.01 -16.16 -3.15
C LEU A 135 -9.86 -14.88 -3.06
N LEU A 136 -9.34 -13.81 -2.43
CA LEU A 136 -9.99 -12.50 -2.40
C LEU A 136 -10.06 -11.85 -3.80
N SER A 137 -9.11 -12.19 -4.66
CA SER A 137 -9.02 -11.71 -6.04
C SER A 137 -9.92 -12.48 -7.02
N VAL A 138 -10.51 -13.61 -6.61
CA VAL A 138 -11.46 -14.35 -7.45
C VAL A 138 -12.75 -13.55 -7.52
N GLU A 139 -13.11 -13.10 -8.73
CA GLU A 139 -14.43 -12.55 -8.96
C GLU A 139 -15.47 -13.66 -8.96
N THR A 140 -16.59 -13.43 -8.27
CA THR A 140 -17.86 -14.01 -8.68
C THR A 140 -18.25 -13.33 -10.00
N VAL A 141 -18.11 -14.07 -11.11
CA VAL A 141 -18.72 -13.68 -12.39
C VAL A 141 -20.19 -13.35 -12.10
N PRO A 142 -20.71 -12.17 -12.50
CA PRO A 142 -22.14 -11.93 -12.37
C PRO A 142 -22.82 -12.99 -13.22
N THR A 143 -23.56 -13.90 -12.58
CA THR A 143 -24.52 -14.74 -13.28
C THR A 143 -25.49 -13.75 -13.90
N ASN A 144 -25.35 -13.48 -15.21
CA ASN A 144 -26.34 -12.76 -15.98
C ASN A 144 -27.59 -13.63 -16.03
N GLY A 145 -28.37 -13.53 -14.95
CA GLY A 145 -29.71 -14.08 -14.82
C GLY A 145 -30.69 -13.13 -15.50
N HIS A 146 -31.13 -13.57 -16.67
CA HIS A 146 -32.45 -13.34 -17.28
C HIS A 146 -32.68 -12.10 -18.17
N THR A 147 -33.04 -12.50 -19.41
CA THR A 147 -33.79 -11.86 -20.51
C THR A 147 -33.15 -10.74 -21.29
#